data_AF-A0A532D1X6-F1
#
_entry.id   AF-A0A532D1X6-F1
#
_cell.length_a   1.000
_cell.length_b   1.000
_cell.length_c   1.000
_cell.angle_alpha   90.00
_cell.angle_beta   90.00
_cell.angle_gamma   90.00
#
_symmetry.space_group_name_H-M   'P 1'
#
loop_
_entity.id
_entity.type
_entity.pdbx_description
1 polymer ?
#
loop_
_entity_poly.entity_id
_entity_poly.type
_entity_poly.pdbx_seq_one_letter_code
_entity_poly.pdbx_strand_id
1 'polypeptide(L)' 'MAMMTLLSAPLSPVQAGAQQNKMKECNAKAADKKGDERKKFMSSCLSGQ' A
#
# COMPACT_ATOMS: atom_id res chain seq x y z
N MET A 1 29.56 -1.86 -7.24
CA MET A 1 28.88 -1.67 -8.53
C MET A 1 27.39 -1.72 -8.25
N ALA A 2 26.59 -0.68 -8.39
CA ALA A 2 26.83 0.71 -8.76
C ALA A 2 25.80 1.56 -8.01
N MET A 3 26.23 2.77 -7.66
CA MET A 3 25.47 3.99 -7.37
C MET A 3 23.93 3.90 -7.43
N MET A 4 23.27 4.17 -6.31
CA MET A 4 21.93 4.78 -6.34
C MET A 4 21.95 6.01 -5.42
N THR A 5 22.64 7.04 -5.89
CA THR A 5 22.49 8.42 -5.42
C THR A 5 21.06 8.88 -5.69
N LEU A 6 20.14 8.89 -4.71
CA LEU A 6 18.92 9.70 -4.79
C LEU A 6 18.44 10.13 -3.40
N LEU A 7 18.24 11.44 -3.30
CA LEU A 7 17.69 12.28 -2.25
C LEU A 7 16.76 11.56 -1.24
N SER A 8 17.11 11.68 0.05
CA SER A 8 16.18 11.49 1.16
C SER A 8 15.05 12.50 1.06
N ALA A 9 13.93 12.13 0.43
CA ALA A 9 12.66 12.83 0.62
C ALA A 9 12.16 12.57 2.05
N PRO A 10 11.63 13.58 2.76
CA PRO A 10 11.07 13.34 4.08
C PRO A 10 9.82 12.46 3.92
N LEU A 11 9.89 11.23 4.42
CA LEU A 11 8.72 10.40 4.64
C LEU A 11 7.90 11.06 5.75
N SER A 12 7.03 12.00 5.38
CA SER A 12 6.13 12.68 6.30
C SER A 12 5.29 11.64 7.05
N PRO A 13 5.36 11.55 8.39
CA PRO A 13 4.69 10.51 9.18
C PRO A 13 3.15 10.57 9.07
N VAL A 14 2.60 11.69 8.62
CA VAL A 14 1.16 11.88 8.38
C VAL A 14 0.64 10.97 7.25
N GLN A 15 1.42 10.75 6.20
CA GLN A 15 1.01 9.92 5.06
C GLN A 15 1.02 8.42 5.42
N ALA A 16 1.92 8.03 6.33
CA ALA A 16 1.97 6.66 6.85
C ALA A 16 0.68 6.29 7.59
N GLY A 17 0.08 7.19 8.36
CA GLY A 17 -1.19 6.94 9.06
C GLY A 17 -2.35 6.66 8.11
N ALA A 18 -2.50 7.48 7.06
CA ALA A 18 -3.57 7.33 6.07
C ALA A 18 -3.42 6.04 5.24
N GLN A 19 -2.20 5.73 4.79
CA GLN A 19 -1.87 4.50 4.06
C GLN A 19 -2.17 3.25 4.91
N GLN A 20 -1.81 3.27 6.20
CA GLN A 20 -2.00 2.15 7.12
C GLN A 20 -3.49 1.92 7.43
N ASN A 21 -4.29 2.97 7.62
CA ASN A 21 -5.74 2.84 7.80
C ASN A 21 -6.41 2.27 6.55
N LYS A 22 -6.04 2.77 5.36
CA LYS A 22 -6.54 2.25 4.08
C LYS A 22 -6.17 0.77 3.89
N MET A 23 -4.94 0.39 4.25
CA MET A 23 -4.50 -1.01 4.21
C MET A 23 -5.32 -1.93 5.12
N LYS A 24 -5.63 -1.49 6.34
CA LYS A 24 -6.49 -2.25 7.27
C LYS A 24 -7.89 -2.44 6.68
N GLU A 25 -8.48 -1.39 6.13
CA GLU A 25 -9.81 -1.44 5.53
C GLU A 25 -9.85 -2.36 4.29
N CYS A 26 -8.84 -2.25 3.41
CA CYS A 26 -8.68 -3.14 2.27
C CYS A 26 -8.56 -4.61 2.70
N ASN A 27 -7.79 -4.91 3.75
CA ASN A 27 -7.68 -6.28 4.24
C ASN A 27 -8.99 -6.81 4.82
N ALA A 28 -9.76 -5.98 5.55
CA ALA A 28 -11.08 -6.36 6.05
C ALA A 28 -12.05 -6.71 4.91
N LYS A 29 -12.09 -5.89 3.85
CA LYS A 29 -12.93 -6.14 2.65
C LYS A 29 -12.44 -7.29 1.77
N ALA A 30 -11.23 -7.79 2.02
CA ALA A 30 -10.63 -8.91 1.31
C ALA A 30 -10.70 -10.23 2.09
N ALA A 31 -11.35 -10.26 3.27
CA ALA A 31 -11.37 -11.43 4.15
C ALA A 31 -11.85 -12.71 3.45
N ASP A 32 -12.87 -12.59 2.60
CA ASP A 32 -13.45 -13.71 1.85
C ASP A 32 -12.73 -14.00 0.52
N LYS A 33 -11.78 -13.15 0.12
CA LYS A 33 -11.05 -13.29 -1.15
C LYS A 33 -9.76 -14.08 -0.95
N LYS A 34 -9.45 -14.97 -1.89
CA LYS A 34 -8.24 -15.81 -1.86
C LYS A 34 -7.52 -15.79 -3.20
N GLY A 35 -6.24 -16.17 -3.17
CA GLY A 35 -5.41 -16.30 -4.36
C GLY A 35 -5.33 -15.01 -5.18
N ASP A 36 -5.47 -15.15 -6.50
CA ASP A 36 -5.38 -14.04 -7.46
C ASP A 36 -6.45 -12.97 -7.25
N GLU A 37 -7.64 -13.37 -6.81
CA GLU A 37 -8.76 -12.47 -6.58
C GLU A 37 -8.47 -11.49 -5.44
N ARG A 38 -7.83 -11.98 -4.36
CA ARG A 38 -7.35 -11.13 -3.27
C ARG A 38 -6.28 -10.16 -3.76
N LYS A 39 -5.33 -10.62 -4.58
CA LYS A 39 -4.25 -9.77 -5.09
C LYS A 39 -4.78 -8.64 -5.97
N LYS A 40 -5.68 -8.95 -6.92
CA LYS A 40 -6.33 -7.94 -7.76
C LYS A 40 -7.13 -6.93 -6.94
N PHE A 41 -7.94 -7.43 -6.00
CA PHE A 41 -8.70 -6.56 -5.10
C PHE A 41 -7.78 -5.64 -4.29
N MET A 42 -6.72 -6.20 -3.68
CA MET A 42 -5.79 -5.42 -2.87
C MET A 42 -5.07 -4.37 -3.71
N SER A 43 -4.62 -4.72 -4.92
CA SER A 43 -3.97 -3.78 -5.84
C SER A 43 -4.90 -2.63 -6.22
N SER A 44 -6.17 -2.91 -6.52
CA SER A 44 -7.17 -1.89 -6.83
C SER A 44 -7.56 -1.05 -5.61
N CYS A 45 -7.65 -1.67 -4.44
CA CYS A 45 -8.01 -0.98 -3.20
C CYS A 45 -6.89 -0.05 -2.71
N LEU A 46 -5.63 -0.47 -2.89
CA LEU A 46 -4.45 0.26 -2.43
C LEU A 46 -3.85 1.22 -3.46
N SER A 47 -4.24 1.12 -4.74
CA SER A 47 -3.87 2.14 -5.72
C SER A 47 -4.55 3.44 -5.30
N GLY A 48 -3.82 4.25 -4.54
CA GLY A 48 -4.13 5.65 -4.34
C GLY A 48 -4.11 6.33 -5.71
N GLN A 49 -5.28 6.68 -6.20
CA GLN A 49 -5.43 8.06 -6.65
C GLN A 49 -5.22 8.97 -5.44
#